data_AF-A0A6S7K629-F1
#
_entry.id   AF-A0A6S7K629-F1
#
_cell.length_a   1.000
_cell.length_b   1.000
_cell.length_c   1.000
_cell.angle_alpha   90.00
_cell.angle_beta   90.00
_cell.angle_gamma   90.00
#
_symmetry.space_group_name_H-M   'P 1'
#
loop_
_entity.id
_entity.type
_entity.pdbx_description
1 polymer ?
#
loop_
_entity_poly.entity_id
_entity_poly.type
_entity_poly.pdbx_seq_one_letter_code
_entity_poly.pdbx_strand_id
1 'polypeptide(L)'
;MPRYRNSTNGIYNLKSISTGEHYDVYCHMNDTETCGGGGWTQVMKLDGHKNTFTYDSALWKNEETYAIQDGLEGISEKESKLASYWNTPFTKICLGMSHNGKRKWTTLNYAASSLYSVIADGKFRATTAGKATWKSLIAGSSLQYNCKREGFNVKFNGNAVVRIGIVANNEGNCNTCDSWLGFSIAYVNDGGKWTNKM
;
A
#
# COMPACT_ATOMS: atom_id res chain seq x y z
N MET A 1 0.32 -25.29 9.54
CA MET A 1 1.37 -24.72 10.40
C MET A 1 0.78 -24.48 11.79
N PRO A 2 1.50 -24.79 12.88
CA PRO A 2 0.97 -24.56 14.23
C PRO A 2 0.87 -23.04 14.45
N ARG A 3 -0.34 -22.54 14.76
CA ARG A 3 -0.51 -21.16 15.22
C ARG A 3 0.16 -21.04 16.59
N TYR A 4 1.32 -20.41 16.66
CA TYR A 4 1.94 -20.02 17.93
C TYR A 4 1.01 -19.03 18.63
N ARG A 5 0.25 -19.52 19.63
CA ARG A 5 -0.78 -18.74 20.35
C ARG A 5 -0.21 -17.62 21.25
N ASN A 6 1.12 -17.45 21.31
CA ASN A 6 1.82 -16.51 22.21
C ASN A 6 2.82 -15.57 21.50
N SER A 7 2.79 -15.43 20.18
CA SER A 7 3.70 -14.51 19.47
C SER A 7 3.35 -13.05 19.77
N THR A 8 4.36 -12.24 20.13
CA THR A 8 4.22 -10.80 20.39
C THR A 8 4.67 -9.97 19.20
N ASN A 9 4.30 -8.69 19.14
CA ASN A 9 4.87 -7.77 18.17
C ASN A 9 6.40 -7.74 18.28
N GLY A 10 7.10 -7.75 17.15
CA GLY A 10 8.55 -7.73 17.16
C GLY A 10 9.18 -8.10 15.84
N ILE A 11 10.50 -8.25 15.88
CA ILE A 11 11.30 -8.66 14.73
C ILE A 11 11.30 -10.18 14.64
N TYR A 12 11.04 -10.70 13.43
CA TYR A 12 11.07 -12.12 13.11
C TYR A 12 11.95 -12.34 11.90
N ASN A 13 12.71 -13.43 11.91
CA ASN A 13 13.44 -13.89 10.74
C ASN A 13 12.54 -14.87 9.95
N LEU A 14 12.14 -14.46 8.75
CA LEU A 14 11.32 -15.29 7.85
C LEU A 14 12.18 -15.89 6.75
N LYS A 15 11.70 -17.01 6.19
CA LYS A 15 12.31 -17.67 5.03
C LYS A 15 11.39 -17.54 3.82
N SER A 16 11.92 -17.02 2.73
CA SER A 16 11.21 -16.93 1.45
C SER A 16 10.87 -18.34 0.94
N ILE A 17 9.62 -18.54 0.53
CA ILE A 17 9.17 -19.84 0.00
C ILE A 17 9.71 -20.06 -1.42
N SER A 18 9.93 -18.98 -2.18
CA SER A 18 10.41 -19.05 -3.57
C SER A 18 11.93 -19.12 -3.65
N THR A 19 12.66 -18.28 -2.90
CA THR A 19 14.12 -18.17 -3.01
C THR A 19 14.87 -18.94 -1.92
N GLY A 20 14.20 -19.28 -0.81
CA GLY A 20 14.83 -19.88 0.36
C GLY A 20 15.66 -18.90 1.20
N GLU A 21 15.72 -17.63 0.80
CA GLU A 21 16.47 -16.58 1.50
C GLU A 21 15.82 -16.23 2.84
N HIS A 22 16.67 -15.88 3.81
CA HIS A 22 16.25 -15.42 5.12
C HIS A 22 16.24 -13.89 5.16
N TYR A 23 15.21 -13.30 5.78
CA TYR A 23 15.09 -11.86 5.92
C TYR A 23 14.37 -11.47 7.20
N ASP A 24 14.84 -10.39 7.82
CA ASP A 24 14.22 -9.83 9.02
C ASP A 24 13.04 -8.94 8.65
N VAL A 25 11.97 -9.06 9.42
CA VAL A 25 10.75 -8.28 9.28
C VAL A 25 10.21 -7.89 10.64
N TYR A 26 9.49 -6.78 10.69
CA TYR A 26 8.61 -6.52 11.81
C TYR A 26 7.25 -7.20 11.57
N CYS A 27 6.80 -8.00 12.53
CA CYS A 27 5.46 -8.58 12.52
C CYS A 27 4.59 -7.96 13.62
N HIS A 28 3.39 -7.55 13.24
CA HIS A 28 2.34 -7.11 14.16
C HIS A 28 1.40 -8.29 14.48
N MET A 29 1.57 -8.86 15.66
CA MET A 29 0.81 -10.02 16.15
C MET A 29 -0.48 -9.59 16.86
N ASN A 30 -0.51 -8.39 17.43
CA ASN A 30 -1.68 -7.87 18.13
C ASN A 30 -2.87 -7.69 17.20
N ASP A 31 -4.07 -7.79 17.77
CA ASP A 31 -5.29 -7.47 17.06
C ASP A 31 -5.36 -5.96 16.78
N THR A 32 -5.60 -5.61 15.52
CA THR A 32 -5.95 -4.23 15.15
C THR A 32 -7.44 -4.23 14.85
N GLU A 33 -8.20 -3.29 15.41
CA GLU A 33 -9.68 -3.27 15.34
C GLU A 33 -10.26 -3.51 13.93
N THR A 34 -9.53 -3.12 12.87
CA THR A 34 -9.97 -3.22 11.48
C THR A 34 -9.26 -4.27 10.62
N CYS A 35 -8.01 -4.66 10.92
CA CYS A 35 -7.37 -5.74 10.16
C CYS A 35 -7.54 -7.11 10.82
N GLY A 36 -7.93 -7.15 12.10
CA GLY A 36 -8.01 -8.38 12.86
C GLY A 36 -6.64 -8.87 13.32
N GLY A 37 -6.65 -9.86 14.21
CA GLY A 37 -5.44 -10.60 14.60
C GLY A 37 -4.94 -11.53 13.50
N GLY A 38 -3.65 -11.86 13.50
CA GLY A 38 -3.13 -12.84 12.53
C GLY A 38 -1.69 -12.71 12.08
N GLY A 39 -0.83 -11.97 12.78
CA GLY A 39 0.59 -11.86 12.43
C GLY A 39 0.81 -11.16 11.09
N TRP A 40 0.59 -9.85 11.08
CA TRP A 40 0.79 -8.99 9.91
C TRP A 40 2.27 -8.71 9.69
N THR A 41 2.81 -9.12 8.53
CA THR A 41 4.19 -8.83 8.14
C THR A 41 4.28 -7.44 7.50
N GLN A 42 5.08 -6.54 8.09
CA GLN A 42 5.30 -5.21 7.53
C GLN A 42 6.14 -5.30 6.26
N VAL A 43 5.70 -4.62 5.20
CA VAL A 43 6.38 -4.62 3.88
C VAL A 43 7.02 -3.28 3.54
N MET A 44 6.35 -2.17 3.87
CA MET A 44 6.84 -0.83 3.58
C MET A 44 6.13 0.23 4.41
N LYS A 45 6.73 1.42 4.50
CA LYS A 45 6.18 2.63 5.10
C LYS A 45 6.57 3.83 4.23
N LEU A 46 5.62 4.73 4.01
CA LEU A 46 5.79 5.90 3.15
C LEU A 46 5.49 7.17 3.95
N ASP A 47 6.21 8.24 3.64
CA ASP A 47 5.93 9.58 4.18
C ASP A 47 5.44 10.46 3.04
N GLY A 48 4.19 10.94 3.15
CA GLY A 48 3.57 11.79 2.14
C GLY A 48 4.34 13.10 1.89
N HIS A 49 5.18 13.55 2.83
CA HIS A 49 5.98 14.76 2.69
C HIS A 49 7.30 14.55 1.93
N LYS A 50 7.64 13.30 1.58
CA LYS A 50 8.91 12.94 0.93
C LYS A 50 8.68 12.40 -0.47
N ASN A 51 9.70 12.58 -1.31
CA ASN A 51 9.71 12.10 -2.70
C ASN A 51 10.36 10.72 -2.86
N THR A 52 10.50 9.94 -1.79
CA THR A 52 11.16 8.62 -1.83
C THR A 52 10.33 7.58 -2.58
N PHE A 53 9.02 7.57 -2.33
CA PHE A 53 8.07 6.59 -2.89
C PHE A 53 7.04 7.24 -3.83
N THR A 54 7.50 8.22 -4.61
CA THR A 54 6.75 8.79 -5.75
C THR A 54 6.37 7.70 -6.73
N TYR A 55 5.37 7.94 -7.58
CA TYR A 55 4.87 6.88 -8.47
C TYR A 55 5.99 6.33 -9.35
N ASP A 56 6.86 7.18 -9.89
CA ASP A 56 7.97 6.79 -10.76
C ASP A 56 9.20 6.20 -10.04
N SER A 57 9.23 6.22 -8.71
CA SER A 57 10.36 5.70 -7.93
C SER A 57 10.69 4.25 -8.29
N ALA A 58 11.98 4.00 -8.54
CA ALA A 58 12.51 2.66 -8.82
C ALA A 58 12.25 1.69 -7.66
N LEU A 59 12.10 2.21 -6.44
CA LEU A 59 11.81 1.41 -5.24
C LEU A 59 10.50 0.63 -5.34
N TRP A 60 9.54 1.02 -6.19
CA TRP A 60 8.33 0.23 -6.44
C TRP A 60 8.57 -1.02 -7.29
N LYS A 61 9.62 -0.99 -8.13
CA LYS A 61 9.84 -1.95 -9.22
C LYS A 61 11.11 -2.78 -9.07
N ASN A 62 11.96 -2.48 -8.09
CA ASN A 62 13.16 -3.25 -7.78
C ASN A 62 12.95 -4.16 -6.55
N GLU A 63 13.87 -5.09 -6.37
CA GLU A 63 13.95 -5.99 -5.20
C GLU A 63 15.05 -5.50 -4.24
N GLU A 64 15.10 -4.18 -4.04
CA GLU A 64 16.03 -3.54 -3.09
C GLU A 64 15.29 -3.06 -1.84
N THR A 65 15.98 -3.11 -0.70
CA THR A 65 15.48 -2.56 0.56
C THR A 65 15.76 -1.07 0.65
N TYR A 66 15.02 -0.39 1.54
CA TYR A 66 15.25 1.01 1.90
C TYR A 66 15.05 1.18 3.40
N ALA A 67 16.01 1.80 4.09
CA ALA A 67 15.95 2.11 5.52
C ALA A 67 15.49 0.91 6.38
N ILE A 68 16.23 -0.20 6.30
CA ILE A 68 15.86 -1.48 6.96
C ILE A 68 15.63 -1.28 8.46
N GLN A 69 16.54 -0.59 9.16
CA GLN A 69 16.45 -0.37 10.60
C GLN A 69 15.15 0.35 10.98
N ASP A 70 14.79 1.39 10.24
CA ASP A 70 13.54 2.11 10.44
C ASP A 70 12.31 1.23 10.16
N GLY A 71 12.40 0.28 9.21
CA GLY A 71 11.37 -0.72 8.97
C GLY A 71 11.20 -1.72 10.11
N LEU A 72 12.28 -2.06 10.82
CA LEU A 72 12.27 -2.99 11.96
C LEU A 72 11.79 -2.35 13.27
N GLU A 73 11.65 -1.01 13.33
CA GLU A 73 11.01 -0.28 14.44
C GLU A 73 9.47 -0.41 14.46
N GLY A 74 8.87 -1.10 13.49
CA GLY A 74 7.42 -1.26 13.38
C GLY A 74 6.73 0.01 12.85
N ILE A 75 5.59 0.39 13.44
CA ILE A 75 4.67 1.43 12.93
C ILE A 75 5.13 2.89 13.16
N SER A 76 6.44 3.13 13.27
CA SER A 76 7.01 4.49 13.29
C SER A 76 6.74 5.22 11.97
N GLU A 77 6.77 6.57 11.97
CA GLU A 77 6.49 7.39 10.78
C GLU A 77 7.67 7.53 9.82
N LYS A 78 8.76 6.79 10.08
CA LYS A 78 9.92 6.75 9.20
C LYS A 78 9.66 5.84 8.00
N GLU A 79 10.09 6.30 6.84
CA GLU A 79 10.01 5.56 5.58
C GLU A 79 10.81 4.27 5.63
N SER A 80 10.31 3.22 4.96
CA SER A 80 11.03 1.95 4.84
C SER A 80 10.49 1.10 3.70
N LYS A 81 11.33 0.20 3.19
CA LYS A 81 10.95 -0.92 2.32
C LYS A 81 11.77 -2.14 2.73
N LEU A 82 11.09 -3.22 3.09
CA LEU A 82 11.69 -4.45 3.57
C LEU A 82 11.64 -5.55 2.49
N ALA A 83 12.46 -6.58 2.64
CA ALA A 83 12.50 -7.72 1.71
C ALA A 83 11.18 -8.49 1.62
N SER A 84 10.33 -8.40 2.65
CA SER A 84 8.95 -8.89 2.63
C SER A 84 8.11 -8.30 1.49
N TYR A 85 8.48 -7.13 0.96
CA TYR A 85 7.81 -6.54 -0.21
C TYR A 85 7.81 -7.47 -1.43
N TRP A 86 8.89 -8.23 -1.66
CA TRP A 86 9.01 -9.17 -2.79
C TRP A 86 9.01 -10.65 -2.37
N ASN A 87 9.29 -10.96 -1.10
CA ASN A 87 9.42 -12.35 -0.62
C ASN A 87 8.22 -12.90 0.17
N THR A 88 7.17 -12.11 0.43
CA THR A 88 6.03 -12.54 1.28
C THR A 88 4.73 -12.69 0.49
N PRO A 89 4.26 -13.92 0.23
CA PRO A 89 2.92 -14.18 -0.29
C PRO A 89 1.83 -13.77 0.71
N PHE A 90 0.70 -13.30 0.20
CA PHE A 90 -0.41 -12.85 1.04
C PHE A 90 -1.76 -13.16 0.40
N THR A 91 -2.80 -13.17 1.23
CA THR A 91 -4.22 -13.24 0.82
C THR A 91 -5.01 -11.98 1.19
N LYS A 92 -4.41 -11.14 2.03
CA LYS A 92 -4.96 -9.86 2.49
C LYS A 92 -3.83 -8.85 2.68
N ILE A 93 -4.17 -7.57 2.53
CA ILE A 93 -3.28 -6.45 2.83
C ILE A 93 -3.96 -5.61 3.91
N CYS A 94 -3.24 -5.33 4.99
CA CYS A 94 -3.63 -4.30 5.96
C CYS A 94 -2.96 -2.98 5.56
N LEU A 95 -3.77 -1.98 5.23
CA LEU A 95 -3.31 -0.64 4.84
C LEU A 95 -3.58 0.34 5.96
N GLY A 96 -2.60 1.19 6.27
CA GLY A 96 -2.70 2.22 7.30
C GLY A 96 -2.41 3.59 6.74
N MET A 97 -3.12 4.61 7.24
CA MET A 97 -2.88 6.01 6.90
C MET A 97 -2.96 6.87 8.16
N SER A 98 -1.95 7.71 8.35
CA SER A 98 -1.96 8.77 9.37
C SER A 98 -2.43 10.08 8.74
N HIS A 99 -3.42 10.73 9.34
CA HIS A 99 -3.85 12.07 8.95
C HIS A 99 -4.29 12.85 10.21
N ASN A 100 -3.80 14.08 10.39
CA ASN A 100 -4.06 14.92 11.56
C ASN A 100 -3.85 14.19 12.90
N GLY A 101 -2.71 13.49 13.03
CA GLY A 101 -2.35 12.74 14.25
C GLY A 101 -3.19 11.48 14.52
N LYS A 102 -4.13 11.13 13.63
CA LYS A 102 -4.95 9.93 13.75
C LYS A 102 -4.56 8.91 12.70
N ARG A 103 -4.24 7.70 13.15
CA ARG A 103 -4.00 6.56 12.27
C ARG A 103 -5.25 5.71 12.15
N LYS A 104 -5.63 5.40 10.92
CA LYS A 104 -6.71 4.46 10.61
C LYS A 104 -6.19 3.36 9.71
N TRP A 105 -6.81 2.20 9.82
CA TRP A 105 -6.44 1.01 9.10
C TRP A 105 -7.64 0.45 8.35
N THR A 106 -7.36 -0.29 7.29
CA THR A 106 -8.37 -1.00 6.49
C THR A 106 -7.77 -2.24 5.86
N THR A 107 -8.61 -3.19 5.47
CA THR A 107 -8.15 -4.44 4.87
C THR A 107 -8.60 -4.55 3.42
N LEU A 108 -7.68 -4.93 2.54
CA LEU A 108 -7.99 -5.36 1.18
C LEU A 108 -7.86 -6.88 1.09
N ASN A 109 -8.89 -7.56 0.58
CA ASN A 109 -8.79 -8.98 0.23
C ASN A 109 -8.19 -9.07 -1.18
N TYR A 110 -6.96 -9.57 -1.28
CA TYR A 110 -6.26 -9.74 -2.55
C TYR A 110 -5.17 -10.79 -2.36
N ALA A 111 -5.10 -11.78 -3.25
CA ALA A 111 -4.10 -12.84 -3.19
C ALA A 111 -2.99 -12.62 -4.21
N ALA A 112 -1.73 -12.71 -3.77
CA ALA A 112 -0.57 -12.61 -4.64
C ALA A 112 0.66 -13.28 -4.02
N SER A 113 1.68 -13.54 -4.86
CA SER A 113 2.97 -14.07 -4.40
C SER A 113 3.81 -13.04 -3.66
N SER A 114 3.61 -11.74 -3.90
CA SER A 114 4.23 -10.63 -3.17
C SER A 114 3.65 -9.28 -3.60
N LEU A 115 3.89 -8.20 -2.85
CA LEU A 115 3.42 -6.87 -3.26
C LEU A 115 4.15 -6.38 -4.51
N TYR A 116 5.44 -6.73 -4.62
CA TYR A 116 6.23 -6.57 -5.83
C TYR A 116 5.54 -7.14 -7.08
N SER A 117 5.06 -8.39 -7.02
CA SER A 117 4.43 -9.06 -8.17
C SER A 117 3.16 -8.35 -8.69
N VAL A 118 2.50 -7.58 -7.82
CA VAL A 118 1.26 -6.85 -8.13
C VAL A 118 1.55 -5.44 -8.64
N ILE A 119 2.71 -4.87 -8.29
CA ILE A 119 3.04 -3.47 -8.57
C ILE A 119 4.04 -3.32 -9.72
N ALA A 120 5.10 -4.13 -9.74
CA ALA A 120 6.34 -3.82 -10.46
C ALA A 120 6.17 -3.65 -11.97
N ASP A 121 5.26 -4.42 -12.59
CA ASP A 121 5.00 -4.36 -14.03
C ASP A 121 4.14 -3.15 -14.46
N GLY A 122 3.67 -2.34 -13.50
CA GLY A 122 2.88 -1.13 -13.76
C GLY A 122 1.48 -1.38 -14.34
N LYS A 123 1.00 -2.64 -14.38
CA LYS A 123 -0.33 -2.96 -14.90
C LYS A 123 -1.40 -2.69 -13.84
N PHE A 124 -2.54 -2.17 -14.31
CA PHE A 124 -3.71 -1.99 -13.46
C PHE A 124 -4.25 -3.35 -13.00
N ARG A 125 -4.52 -3.47 -11.70
CA ARG A 125 -5.18 -4.63 -11.11
C ARG A 125 -6.26 -4.16 -10.15
N ALA A 126 -7.50 -4.57 -10.39
CA ALA A 126 -8.63 -4.10 -9.59
C ALA A 126 -8.66 -4.76 -8.20
N THR A 127 -9.16 -4.01 -7.22
CA THR A 127 -9.61 -4.56 -5.92
C THR A 127 -11.14 -4.48 -5.84
N THR A 128 -11.71 -5.10 -4.81
CA THR A 128 -13.16 -5.10 -4.55
C THR A 128 -13.47 -4.58 -3.15
N ALA A 129 -12.67 -3.65 -2.64
CA ALA A 129 -12.81 -3.14 -1.27
C ALA A 129 -13.99 -2.16 -1.15
N GLY A 130 -14.25 -1.37 -2.19
CA GLY A 130 -15.34 -0.42 -2.26
C GLY A 130 -15.02 0.92 -1.60
N LYS A 131 -15.76 1.94 -2.03
CA LYS A 131 -15.57 3.35 -1.61
C LYS A 131 -15.56 3.55 -0.09
N ALA A 132 -16.44 2.86 0.64
CA ALA A 132 -16.52 2.99 2.10
C ALA A 132 -15.22 2.55 2.80
N THR A 133 -14.61 1.46 2.32
CA THR A 133 -13.35 0.89 2.83
C THR A 133 -12.17 1.82 2.62
N TRP A 134 -12.11 2.54 1.49
CA TRP A 134 -11.09 3.56 1.27
C TRP A 134 -11.32 4.79 2.16
N LYS A 135 -12.57 5.28 2.22
CA LYS A 135 -12.92 6.44 3.04
C LYS A 135 -12.65 6.22 4.54
N SER A 136 -12.65 4.99 5.03
CA SER A 136 -12.37 4.70 6.45
C SER A 136 -10.93 5.05 6.87
N LEU A 137 -10.00 5.18 5.91
CA LEU A 137 -8.61 5.58 6.16
C LEU A 137 -8.47 7.03 6.62
N ILE A 138 -9.40 7.91 6.25
CA ILE A 138 -9.39 9.31 6.66
C ILE A 138 -10.78 9.71 7.14
N ALA A 139 -10.90 10.00 8.43
CA ALA A 139 -12.14 10.49 9.03
C ALA A 139 -12.60 11.79 8.35
N GLY A 140 -13.87 11.87 7.97
CA GLY A 140 -14.44 13.03 7.28
C GLY A 140 -14.08 13.14 5.80
N SER A 141 -13.39 12.14 5.22
CA SER A 141 -13.09 12.14 3.79
C SER A 141 -14.35 12.12 2.91
N SER A 142 -14.20 12.58 1.67
CA SER A 142 -15.22 12.50 0.63
C SER A 142 -14.62 12.01 -0.68
N LEU A 143 -15.42 11.27 -1.43
CA LEU A 143 -15.14 10.81 -2.78
C LEU A 143 -16.44 10.92 -3.54
N GLN A 144 -16.36 11.35 -4.81
CA GLN A 144 -17.52 11.47 -5.66
C GLN A 144 -18.26 10.14 -5.86
N TYR A 145 -19.46 10.21 -6.42
CA TYR A 145 -20.40 9.10 -6.33
C TYR A 145 -20.09 7.94 -7.28
N ASN A 146 -19.69 8.25 -8.50
CA ASN A 146 -19.47 7.37 -9.63
C ASN A 146 -17.97 7.17 -9.93
N CYS A 147 -17.65 6.56 -11.08
CA CYS A 147 -16.35 5.97 -11.43
C CYS A 147 -15.58 5.47 -10.20
N LYS A 148 -15.91 4.31 -9.64
CA LYS A 148 -15.27 3.82 -8.40
C LYS A 148 -14.07 2.92 -8.71
N ARG A 149 -13.15 3.39 -9.55
CA ARG A 149 -12.02 2.56 -10.00
C ARG A 149 -10.97 2.48 -8.90
N GLU A 150 -10.75 1.27 -8.38
CA GLU A 150 -9.84 1.02 -7.27
C GLU A 150 -8.83 -0.11 -7.59
N GLY A 151 -7.72 -0.11 -6.86
CA GLY A 151 -6.76 -1.20 -6.86
C GLY A 151 -5.32 -0.71 -6.98
N PHE A 152 -4.53 -1.45 -7.77
CA PHE A 152 -3.11 -1.20 -7.99
C PHE A 152 -2.90 -0.54 -9.36
N ASN A 153 -1.95 0.39 -9.44
CA ASN A 153 -1.56 1.10 -10.66
C ASN A 153 -2.78 1.70 -11.38
N VAL A 154 -3.65 2.37 -10.63
CA VAL A 154 -4.89 2.96 -11.12
C VAL A 154 -4.56 4.14 -12.02
N LYS A 155 -4.87 4.03 -13.32
CA LYS A 155 -4.75 5.12 -14.29
C LYS A 155 -6.09 5.82 -14.47
N PHE A 156 -6.08 7.14 -14.54
CA PHE A 156 -7.26 7.98 -14.74
C PHE A 156 -6.91 9.27 -15.48
N ASN A 157 -7.91 9.94 -16.05
CA ASN A 157 -7.78 11.21 -16.77
C ASN A 157 -6.72 11.24 -17.89
N GLY A 158 -6.35 10.06 -18.43
CA GLY A 158 -5.31 9.90 -19.44
C GLY A 158 -3.88 10.07 -18.93
N ASN A 159 -3.64 10.96 -17.97
CA ASN A 159 -2.30 11.32 -17.50
C ASN A 159 -2.11 11.21 -15.98
N ALA A 160 -3.04 10.65 -15.22
CA ALA A 160 -2.95 10.59 -13.77
C ALA A 160 -2.91 9.15 -13.27
N VAL A 161 -2.24 8.93 -12.14
CA VAL A 161 -2.04 7.61 -11.53
C VAL A 161 -2.14 7.62 -10.02
N VAL A 162 -2.63 6.51 -9.48
CA VAL A 162 -2.53 6.16 -8.05
C VAL A 162 -1.92 4.77 -7.93
N ARG A 163 -0.85 4.61 -7.14
CA ARG A 163 -0.16 3.32 -7.01
C ARG A 163 -1.05 2.28 -6.32
N ILE A 164 -1.65 2.65 -5.19
CA ILE A 164 -2.60 1.83 -4.43
C ILE A 164 -3.71 2.76 -3.98
N GLY A 165 -4.92 2.62 -4.51
CA GLY A 165 -5.98 3.58 -4.16
C GLY A 165 -7.27 3.43 -4.94
N ILE A 166 -8.11 4.45 -4.79
CA ILE A 166 -9.37 4.63 -5.49
C ILE A 166 -9.40 6.02 -6.15
N VAL A 167 -9.99 6.09 -7.34
CA VAL A 167 -10.40 7.33 -8.00
C VAL A 167 -11.92 7.34 -8.09
N ALA A 168 -12.49 8.54 -8.11
CA ALA A 168 -13.93 8.79 -8.11
C ALA A 168 -14.29 10.01 -8.96
N ASN A 169 -15.48 9.95 -9.56
CA ASN A 169 -16.04 11.01 -10.40
C ASN A 169 -17.57 11.12 -10.21
N ASN A 170 -18.23 12.16 -10.73
CA ASN A 170 -19.67 12.28 -10.75
C ASN A 170 -20.27 11.57 -11.97
N GLU A 171 -19.50 11.47 -13.07
CA GLU A 171 -19.91 10.69 -14.24
C GLU A 171 -19.55 9.21 -14.10
N GLY A 172 -20.19 8.36 -14.93
CA GLY A 172 -19.93 6.93 -14.97
C GLY A 172 -18.54 6.54 -15.51
N ASN A 173 -17.84 7.46 -16.17
CA ASN A 173 -16.53 7.22 -16.77
C ASN A 173 -15.39 7.73 -15.89
N CYS A 174 -14.20 7.16 -16.11
CA CYS A 174 -12.98 7.46 -15.35
C CYS A 174 -11.98 8.36 -16.09
N ASN A 175 -12.49 9.20 -17.00
CA ASN A 175 -11.68 10.08 -17.83
C ASN A 175 -11.64 11.51 -17.30
N THR A 176 -12.50 11.86 -16.35
CA THR A 176 -12.61 13.21 -15.74
C THR A 176 -12.72 13.15 -14.22
N CYS A 177 -12.13 12.14 -13.58
CA CYS A 177 -12.12 12.03 -12.11
C CYS A 177 -11.49 13.26 -11.46
N ASP A 178 -12.16 13.82 -10.47
CA ASP A 178 -11.73 14.99 -9.72
C ASP A 178 -11.56 14.69 -8.21
N SER A 179 -11.74 13.43 -7.81
CA SER A 179 -11.52 12.96 -6.44
C SER A 179 -10.80 11.61 -6.41
N TRP A 180 -9.89 11.44 -5.46
CA TRP A 180 -9.07 10.24 -5.31
C TRP A 180 -8.57 10.11 -3.87
N LEU A 181 -8.21 8.89 -3.49
CA LEU A 181 -7.61 8.58 -2.19
C LEU A 181 -6.69 7.38 -2.35
N GLY A 182 -5.48 7.46 -1.82
CA GLY A 182 -4.55 6.35 -1.88
C GLY A 182 -3.12 6.74 -1.55
N PHE A 183 -2.21 5.86 -1.94
CA PHE A 183 -0.79 5.97 -1.73
C PHE A 183 -0.11 6.23 -3.06
N SER A 184 0.79 7.21 -3.10
CA SER A 184 1.59 7.59 -4.27
C SER A 184 0.74 7.97 -5.49
N ILE A 185 0.37 9.27 -5.54
CA ILE A 185 -0.46 9.87 -6.58
C ILE A 185 0.40 10.78 -7.45
N ALA A 186 0.28 10.68 -8.77
CA ALA A 186 1.05 11.51 -9.69
C ALA A 186 0.30 11.85 -10.98
N TYR A 187 0.76 12.90 -11.67
CA TYR A 187 0.29 13.38 -12.97
C TYR A 187 1.45 13.46 -13.96
N VAL A 188 1.24 13.07 -15.22
CA VAL A 188 2.19 13.34 -16.29
C VAL A 188 2.03 14.79 -16.72
N ASN A 189 3.10 15.56 -16.61
CA ASN A 189 3.18 16.89 -17.21
C ASN A 189 3.56 16.78 -18.70
N ASP A 190 3.38 17.86 -19.47
CA ASP A 190 3.66 17.93 -20.91
C ASP A 190 5.09 17.50 -21.31
N GLY A 191 6.04 17.52 -20.37
CA GLY A 191 7.41 17.00 -20.55
C GLY A 191 7.57 15.49 -20.34
N GLY A 192 6.49 14.71 -20.22
CA GLY A 192 6.51 13.26 -20.04
C GLY A 192 6.97 12.79 -18.64
N LYS A 193 7.14 13.71 -17.69
CA LYS A 193 7.57 13.43 -16.31
C LYS A 193 6.39 13.42 -15.36
N TRP A 194 6.44 12.52 -14.38
CA TRP A 194 5.46 12.46 -13.30
C TRP A 194 5.72 13.58 -12.29
N THR A 195 4.70 14.36 -11.97
CA THR A 195 4.67 15.25 -10.81
C THR A 195 3.77 14.67 -9.74
N ASN A 196 4.26 14.68 -8.51
CA ASN A 196 3.54 14.12 -7.38
C ASN A 196 2.63 15.19 -6.79
N LYS A 197 1.38 14.82 -6.52
CA LYS A 197 0.52 15.56 -5.62
C LYS A 197 0.33 14.72 -4.37
N MET A 198 0.50 15.35 -3.22
CA MET A 198 0.06 14.81 -1.94
C MET A 198 -1.47 14.83 -1.89
#